data_AF-I6U3B7-F1
#
_entry.id   AF-I6U3B7-F1
#
_cell.length_a   1.000
_cell.length_b   1.000
_cell.length_c   1.000
_cell.angle_alpha   90.00
_cell.angle_beta   90.00
_cell.angle_gamma   90.00
#
_symmetry.space_group_name_H-M   'P 1'
#
loop_
_entity.id
_entity.type
_entity.pdbx_description
1 polymer ?
#
loop_
_entity_poly.entity_id
_entity_poly.type
_entity_poly.pdbx_seq_one_letter_code
_entity_poly.pdbx_strand_id
1 'polypeptide(L)'
;AARLGERRALMLGMIADGTGYILLAFATRGWMAFPIMVLLASGGIGMPALQAMLSRQVDEERQGQLQGSLAALTSLTSIVGPLLFTAIYAASITTWNGW
;
A
#
# COMPACT_ATOMS: atom_id res chain seq x y z
N ALA A 1 -13.37 6.07 21.10
CA ALA A 1 -13.44 4.71 20.56
C ALA A 1 -13.17 4.66 19.05
N ALA A 2 -13.93 5.36 18.21
CA ALA A 2 -13.80 5.32 16.73
C ALA A 2 -12.40 5.66 16.17
N ARG A 3 -11.74 6.72 16.70
CA ARG A 3 -10.38 7.14 16.27
C ARG A 3 -9.29 6.07 16.48
N LEU A 4 -9.39 5.35 17.59
CA LEU A 4 -8.47 4.26 17.90
C LEU A 4 -8.72 3.07 16.96
N GLY A 5 -9.97 2.89 16.51
CA GLY A 5 -10.36 1.94 15.48
C GLY A 5 -9.75 2.26 14.12
N GLU A 6 -9.84 3.50 13.64
CA GLU A 6 -9.27 3.93 12.35
C GLU A 6 -7.75 3.72 12.29
N ARG A 7 -7.02 4.16 13.33
CA ARG A 7 -5.56 3.97 13.39
C ARG A 7 -5.18 2.49 13.46
N ARG A 8 -5.91 1.68 14.22
CA ARG A 8 -5.67 0.23 14.31
C ARG A 8 -5.99 -0.46 12.98
N ALA A 9 -7.08 -0.10 12.32
CA ALA A 9 -7.45 -0.64 11.02
C ALA A 9 -6.39 -0.32 9.95
N LEU A 10 -5.88 0.92 9.93
CA LEU A 10 -4.77 1.32 9.06
C LEU A 10 -3.52 0.46 9.33
N MET A 11 -3.10 0.32 10.59
CA MET A 11 -1.93 -0.50 10.94
C MET A 11 -2.12 -1.98 10.57
N LEU A 12 -3.31 -2.54 10.83
CA LEU A 12 -3.63 -3.91 10.49
C LEU A 12 -3.61 -4.15 8.98
N GLY A 13 -4.17 -3.23 8.18
CA GLY A 13 -4.11 -3.29 6.72
C GLY A 13 -2.67 -3.26 6.20
N MET A 14 -1.84 -2.34 6.71
CA MET A 14 -0.43 -2.25 6.30
C MET A 14 0.38 -3.50 6.70
N ILE A 15 0.12 -4.08 7.87
CA ILE A 15 0.77 -5.32 8.32
C ILE A 15 0.32 -6.49 7.44
N ALA A 16 -0.98 -6.57 7.12
CA ALA A 16 -1.52 -7.61 6.27
C ALA A 16 -0.98 -7.51 4.83
N ASP A 17 -0.86 -6.31 4.27
CA ASP A 17 -0.23 -6.08 2.96
C ASP A 17 1.25 -6.50 2.97
N GLY A 18 2.01 -6.04 3.96
CA GLY A 18 3.42 -6.42 4.11
C GLY A 18 3.60 -7.93 4.23
N THR A 19 2.73 -8.58 5.01
CA THR A 19 2.71 -10.05 5.13
C THR A 19 2.35 -10.69 3.79
N GLY A 20 1.38 -10.15 3.06
CA GLY A 20 0.98 -10.61 1.73
C GLY A 20 2.14 -10.57 0.72
N TYR A 21 2.89 -9.48 0.68
CA TYR A 21 4.08 -9.37 -0.19
C TYR A 21 5.18 -10.36 0.19
N ILE A 22 5.43 -10.56 1.49
CA ILE A 22 6.40 -11.57 1.96
C ILE A 22 5.94 -12.97 1.52
N LEU A 23 4.68 -13.33 1.75
CA LEU A 23 4.15 -14.63 1.34
C LEU A 23 4.20 -14.82 -0.18
N LEU A 24 3.94 -13.76 -0.94
CA LEU A 24 4.02 -13.79 -2.40
C LEU A 24 5.45 -14.06 -2.88
N ALA A 25 6.46 -13.49 -2.21
CA ALA A 25 7.87 -13.71 -2.55
C ALA A 25 8.32 -15.17 -2.36
N PHE A 26 7.66 -15.93 -1.48
CA PHE A 26 7.93 -17.36 -1.25
C PHE A 26 6.89 -18.28 -1.90
N ALA A 27 5.98 -17.75 -2.72
CA ALA A 27 4.95 -18.55 -3.37
C ALA A 27 5.57 -19.47 -4.44
N THR A 28 5.42 -20.78 -4.27
CA THR A 28 5.99 -21.79 -5.19
C THR A 28 4.96 -22.40 -6.12
N ARG A 29 3.66 -22.18 -5.86
CA ARG A 29 2.55 -22.72 -6.65
C ARG A 29 1.55 -21.61 -6.94
N GLY A 30 1.06 -21.54 -8.18
CA GLY A 30 0.15 -20.47 -8.61
C GLY A 30 -1.13 -20.34 -7.76
N TRP A 31 -1.64 -21.45 -7.20
CA TRP A 31 -2.83 -21.40 -6.34
C TRP A 31 -2.62 -20.61 -5.04
N MET A 32 -1.37 -20.45 -4.58
CA MET A 32 -1.05 -19.70 -3.35
C MET A 32 -1.38 -18.20 -3.50
N ALA A 33 -1.42 -17.68 -4.72
CA ALA A 33 -1.77 -16.29 -4.97
C ALA A 33 -3.21 -15.95 -4.51
N PHE A 34 -4.16 -16.89 -4.63
CA PHE A 34 -5.56 -16.66 -4.28
C PHE A 34 -5.77 -16.28 -2.80
N PRO A 35 -5.30 -17.06 -1.80
CA PRO A 35 -5.41 -16.66 -0.41
C PRO A 35 -4.54 -15.44 -0.07
N ILE A 36 -3.39 -15.24 -0.74
CA ILE A 36 -2.54 -14.06 -0.52
C ILE A 36 -3.23 -12.77 -0.98
N MET A 37 -4.00 -12.80 -2.06
CA MET A 37 -4.79 -11.65 -2.52
C MET A 37 -5.79 -11.17 -1.47
N VAL A 38 -6.31 -12.06 -0.61
CA VAL A 38 -7.20 -11.65 0.50
C VAL A 38 -6.45 -10.76 1.50
N LEU A 39 -5.19 -11.07 1.79
CA LEU A 39 -4.35 -10.23 2.64
C LEU A 39 -4.04 -8.90 1.96
N LEU A 40 -3.63 -8.92 0.70
CA LEU A 40 -3.34 -7.70 -0.07
C LEU A 40 -4.57 -6.82 -0.32
N ALA A 41 -5.78 -7.40 -0.34
CA ALA A 41 -7.02 -6.64 -0.46
C ALA A 41 -7.35 -5.86 0.82
N SER A 42 -6.88 -6.32 1.98
CA SER A 42 -7.14 -5.67 3.26
C SER A 42 -6.45 -4.29 3.39
N GLY A 43 -5.39 -4.04 2.62
CA GLY A 43 -4.76 -2.74 2.43
C GLY A 43 -5.67 -1.66 1.85
N GLY A 44 -6.73 -2.04 1.13
CA GLY A 44 -7.64 -1.11 0.46
C GLY A 44 -8.37 -0.15 1.42
N ILE A 45 -8.46 -0.49 2.70
CA ILE A 45 -9.09 0.36 3.74
C ILE A 45 -8.10 1.41 4.27
N GLY A 46 -6.80 1.24 4.06
CA GLY A 46 -5.75 2.10 4.60
C GLY A 46 -5.83 3.53 4.10
N MET A 47 -5.97 3.75 2.79
CA MET A 47 -5.97 5.10 2.22
C MET A 47 -7.18 5.95 2.67
N PRO A 48 -8.44 5.45 2.64
CA PRO A 48 -9.58 6.18 3.19
C PRO A 48 -9.45 6.46 4.70
N ALA A 49 -8.93 5.50 5.49
CA ALA A 49 -8.71 5.69 6.91
C ALA A 49 -7.65 6.78 7.19
N LEU A 50 -6.55 6.78 6.44
CA LEU A 50 -5.51 7.80 6.52
C LEU A 50 -6.06 9.17 6.14
N GLN A 51 -6.80 9.27 5.04
CA GLN A 51 -7.45 10.52 4.62
C GLN A 51 -8.40 11.06 5.68
N ALA A 52 -9.25 10.22 6.28
CA ALA A 52 -10.16 10.61 7.35
C ALA A 52 -9.43 11.06 8.63
N MET A 53 -8.31 10.43 8.96
CA MET A 53 -7.48 10.81 10.11
C MET A 53 -6.77 12.15 9.89
N LEU A 54 -6.27 12.41 8.69
CA LEU A 54 -5.56 13.66 8.35
C LEU A 54 -6.52 14.83 8.14
N SER A 55 -7.67 14.62 7.49
CA SER A 55 -8.66 15.68 7.27
C SER A 55 -9.16 16.26 8.58
N ARG A 56 -9.31 15.44 9.64
CA ARG A 56 -9.71 15.92 10.97
C ARG A 56 -8.63 16.71 11.73
N GLN A 57 -7.40 16.75 11.23
CA GLN A 57 -6.29 17.49 11.83
C GLN A 57 -6.07 18.87 11.19
N VAL A 58 -6.83 19.20 10.13
CA VAL A 58 -6.71 20.47 9.42
C VAL A 58 -8.09 21.14 9.31
N ASP A 59 -8.09 22.47 9.35
CA ASP A 59 -9.32 23.26 9.18
C ASP A 59 -9.85 23.15 7.74
N GLU A 60 -11.14 23.48 7.54
CA GLU A 60 -11.81 23.38 6.24
C GLU A 60 -11.07 24.15 5.12
N GLU A 61 -10.54 25.32 5.45
CA GLU A 61 -9.76 26.18 4.54
C GLU A 61 -8.49 25.50 4.00
N ARG A 62 -7.95 24.50 4.74
CA ARG A 62 -6.71 23.80 4.40
C ARG A 62 -6.94 22.41 3.81
N GLN A 63 -8.20 21.96 3.68
CA GLN A 63 -8.51 20.65 3.10
C GLN A 63 -8.03 20.52 1.65
N GLY A 64 -8.14 21.58 0.86
CA GLY A 64 -7.62 21.60 -0.52
C GLY A 64 -6.11 21.38 -0.58
N GLN A 65 -5.36 22.01 0.34
CA GLN A 65 -3.91 21.83 0.45
C GLN A 65 -3.55 20.40 0.87
N LEU A 66 -4.29 19.83 1.83
CA LEU A 66 -4.09 18.45 2.26
C LEU A 66 -4.34 17.46 1.12
N GLN A 67 -5.47 17.58 0.41
CA GLN A 67 -5.80 16.69 -0.70
C GLN A 67 -4.84 16.85 -1.87
N GLY A 68 -4.43 18.09 -2.19
CA GLY A 68 -3.39 18.36 -3.17
C GLY A 68 -2.06 17.69 -2.80
N SER A 69 -1.68 17.72 -1.51
CA SER A 69 -0.47 17.04 -1.02
C SER A 69 -0.57 15.52 -1.13
N LEU A 70 -1.71 14.93 -0.74
CA LEU A 70 -1.94 13.49 -0.87
C LEU A 70 -1.97 13.02 -2.33
N ALA A 71 -2.56 13.81 -3.23
CA ALA A 71 -2.56 13.56 -4.67
C ALA A 71 -1.15 13.66 -5.27
N ALA A 72 -0.36 14.64 -4.84
CA ALA A 72 1.04 14.78 -5.25
C ALA A 72 1.89 13.59 -4.78
N LEU A 73 1.72 13.14 -3.53
CA LEU A 73 2.39 11.94 -3.01
C LEU A 73 1.98 10.69 -3.80
N THR A 74 0.69 10.52 -4.08
CA THR A 74 0.19 9.39 -4.89
C THR A 74 0.79 9.39 -6.29
N SER A 75 0.86 10.56 -6.94
CA SER A 75 1.50 10.73 -8.25
C SER A 75 2.98 10.39 -8.20
N LEU A 76 3.69 10.86 -7.18
CA LEU A 76 5.11 10.56 -6.99
C LEU A 76 5.34 9.05 -6.82
N THR A 77 4.57 8.39 -5.95
CA THR A 77 4.66 6.94 -5.76
C THR A 77 4.32 6.18 -7.05
N SER A 78 3.38 6.67 -7.85
CA SER A 78 3.01 6.04 -9.13
C SER A 78 4.10 6.17 -10.20
N ILE A 79 5.01 7.13 -10.09
CA ILE A 79 6.18 7.27 -10.96
C ILE A 79 7.34 6.44 -10.41
N VAL A 80 7.67 6.63 -9.13
CA VAL A 80 8.83 6.02 -8.48
C VAL A 80 8.67 4.50 -8.37
N GLY A 81 7.46 4.01 -8.06
CA GLY A 81 7.18 2.59 -7.87
C GLY A 81 7.54 1.74 -9.09
N PRO A 82 6.97 1.99 -10.28
CA PRO A 82 7.30 1.27 -11.50
C PRO A 82 8.77 1.41 -11.90
N LEU A 83 9.40 2.58 -11.70
CA LEU A 83 10.81 2.78 -12.01
C LEU A 83 11.71 1.90 -11.13
N LEU A 84 11.48 1.90 -9.82
CA LEU A 84 12.23 1.06 -8.88
C LEU A 84 12.01 -0.43 -9.17
N PHE A 85 10.75 -0.84 -9.34
CA PHE A 85 10.42 -2.23 -9.64
C PHE A 85 11.09 -2.69 -10.95
N THR A 86 10.98 -1.89 -12.01
CA THR A 86 11.57 -2.22 -13.32
C THR A 86 13.09 -2.28 -13.25
N ALA A 87 13.74 -1.37 -12.53
CA ALA A 87 15.19 -1.40 -12.34
C ALA A 87 15.65 -2.66 -11.59
N ILE A 88 14.97 -3.02 -10.50
CA ILE A 88 15.26 -4.25 -9.75
C ILE A 88 15.03 -5.48 -10.62
N TYR A 89 13.89 -5.55 -11.31
CA TYR A 89 13.53 -6.66 -12.19
C TYR A 89 14.55 -6.84 -13.32
N ALA A 90 14.94 -5.76 -14.00
CA ALA A 90 15.95 -5.81 -15.05
C ALA A 90 17.32 -6.29 -14.54
N ALA A 91 17.68 -5.93 -13.31
CA ALA A 91 18.91 -6.39 -12.67
C ALA A 91 18.84 -7.86 -12.22
N SER A 92 17.66 -8.36 -11.80
CA SER A 92 17.51 -9.70 -11.23
C SER A 92 17.14 -10.78 -12.25
N ILE A 93 16.43 -10.44 -13.33
CA ILE A 93 15.79 -11.40 -14.27
C ILE A 93 16.76 -12.43 -14.88
N THR A 94 18.04 -12.07 -15.02
CA THR A 94 19.07 -12.97 -15.55
C THR A 94 19.52 -14.04 -14.55
N THR A 95 19.34 -13.78 -13.26
CA THR A 95 19.74 -14.67 -12.15
C THR A 95 18.56 -15.38 -11.50
N TRP A 96 17.41 -14.70 -11.41
CA TRP A 96 16.17 -15.21 -10.85
C TRP A 96 15.00 -14.53 -11.56
N ASN A 97 14.18 -15.35 -12.21
CA ASN A 97 12.98 -14.96 -12.97
C ASN A 97 11.69 -14.94 -12.13
N GLY A 98 11.80 -15.14 -10.82
CA GLY A 98 10.65 -15.25 -9.92
C GLY A 98 9.96 -16.64 -9.92
N TRP A 99 10.39 -17.59 -10.76
CA TRP A 99 9.80 -18.93 -10.92
C TRP A 99 10.80 -19.99 -11.40
#